data_AF-A0A367HYQ4-F1
#
_entry.id   AF-A0A367HYQ4-F1
#
_cell.length_a   1.000
_cell.length_b   1.000
_cell.length_c   1.000
_cell.angle_alpha   90.00
_cell.angle_beta   90.00
_cell.angle_gamma   90.00
#
_symmetry.space_group_name_H-M   'P 1'
#
loop_
_entity.id
_entity.type
_entity.pdbx_description
1 polymer ?
#
loop_
_entity_poly.entity_id
_entity_poly.type
_entity_poly.pdbx_seq_one_letter_code
_entity_poly.pdbx_strand_id
1 'polypeptide(L)' 'MNEELATDGAESARHARYGRLPERIRFEDMTEEAEATRSGGRIAAYNAEDSWVFYSCLALDLGL' A
#
# COMPACT_ATOMS: atom_id res chain seq x y z
N MET A 1 -1.76 8.27 32.81
CA MET A 1 -1.56 6.83 33.12
C MET A 1 -2.91 6.12 32.95
N ASN A 2 -3.43 6.16 31.72
CA ASN A 2 -4.81 5.79 31.36
C ASN A 2 -4.93 5.37 29.88
N GLU A 3 -3.83 5.44 29.12
CA GLU A 3 -3.78 4.97 27.72
C GLU A 3 -3.40 3.49 27.64
N GLU A 4 -2.56 3.01 28.56
CA GLU A 4 -2.11 1.61 28.61
C GLU A 4 -3.29 0.64 28.82
N LEU A 5 -4.23 0.97 29.73
CA LEU A 5 -5.41 0.16 30.02
C LEU A 5 -6.46 0.14 28.89
N ALA A 6 -6.58 1.24 28.12
CA ALA A 6 -7.50 1.31 26.99
C ALA A 6 -6.98 0.53 25.77
N THR A 7 -5.66 0.48 25.60
CA THR A 7 -5.00 -0.24 24.50
C THR A 7 -5.15 -1.75 24.65
N ASP A 8 -5.00 -2.25 25.89
CA ASP A 8 -5.15 -3.67 26.25
C ASP A 8 -6.57 -4.20 26.01
N GLY A 9 -7.60 -3.42 26.36
CA GLY A 9 -9.00 -3.79 26.14
C GLY A 9 -9.37 -3.88 24.65
N ALA A 10 -8.90 -2.92 23.84
CA ALA A 10 -9.13 -2.94 22.39
C ALA A 10 -8.39 -4.10 21.71
N GLU A 11 -7.19 -4.45 22.18
CA GLU A 11 -6.42 -5.60 21.72
C GLU A 11 -7.12 -6.92 22.06
N SER A 12 -7.56 -7.08 23.30
CA SER A 12 -8.31 -8.25 23.77
C SER A 12 -9.59 -8.48 22.97
N ALA A 13 -10.34 -7.41 22.67
CA ALA A 13 -11.54 -7.50 21.83
C ALA A 13 -11.21 -7.94 20.39
N ARG A 14 -10.08 -7.49 19.82
CA ARG A 14 -9.62 -7.94 18.49
C ARG A 14 -9.22 -9.41 18.53
N HIS A 15 -8.47 -9.85 19.53
CA HIS A 15 -8.09 -11.26 19.66
C HIS A 15 -9.29 -12.20 19.87
N ALA A 16 -10.29 -11.78 20.65
CA ALA A 16 -11.53 -12.54 20.79
C ALA A 16 -12.32 -12.64 19.48
N ARG A 17 -12.33 -11.57 18.67
CA ARG A 17 -13.05 -11.51 17.39
C ARG A 17 -12.35 -12.26 16.27
N TYR A 18 -11.02 -12.15 16.18
CA TYR A 18 -10.24 -12.60 15.03
C TYR A 18 -9.27 -13.75 15.33
N GLY A 19 -9.10 -14.11 16.61
CA GLY A 19 -8.16 -15.14 17.04
C GLY A 19 -6.71 -14.68 16.97
N ARG A 20 -5.81 -15.64 16.66
CA ARG A 20 -4.37 -15.41 16.51
C ARG A 20 -4.04 -15.23 15.02
N LEU A 21 -3.05 -14.38 14.73
CA LEU A 21 -2.48 -14.28 13.39
C LEU A 21 -1.92 -15.65 12.95
N PRO A 22 -2.12 -16.05 11.69
CA PRO A 22 -1.44 -17.20 11.10
C PRO A 22 0.09 -17.07 11.18
N GLU A 23 0.80 -18.18 10.97
CA GLU A 23 2.25 -18.16 10.85
C GLU A 23 2.69 -17.24 9.71
N ARG A 24 3.82 -16.55 9.91
CA ARG A 24 4.36 -15.63 8.92
C ARG A 24 4.84 -16.40 7.70
N ILE A 25 4.31 -16.03 6.54
CA ILE A 25 4.75 -16.54 5.24
C ILE A 25 6.19 -16.08 4.99
N ARG A 26 7.02 -16.95 4.40
CA ARG A 26 8.39 -16.59 4.05
C ARG A 26 8.37 -15.50 2.97
N PHE A 27 9.35 -14.60 3.00
CA PHE A 27 9.35 -13.47 2.09
C PHE A 27 9.41 -13.93 0.63
N GLU A 28 10.18 -14.98 0.35
CA GLU A 28 10.25 -15.64 -0.97
C GLU A 28 8.90 -16.17 -1.48
N ASP A 29 7.98 -16.53 -0.58
CA ASP A 29 6.65 -17.04 -0.94
C ASP A 29 5.61 -15.91 -1.11
N MET A 30 5.99 -14.65 -0.82
CA MET A 30 5.13 -13.46 -0.95
C MET A 30 5.27 -12.76 -2.31
N THR A 31 6.15 -13.25 -3.19
CA THR A 31 6.41 -12.65 -4.51
C THR A 31 5.74 -13.46 -5.61
N GLU A 32 4.95 -12.81 -6.45
CA GLU A 32 4.45 -13.40 -7.71
C GLU A 32 5.47 -13.13 -8.82
N GLU A 33 5.90 -14.17 -9.53
CA GLU A 33 6.80 -14.01 -10.67
C GLU A 33 6.03 -13.46 -11.88
N ALA A 34 6.29 -12.21 -12.24
CA ALA A 34 5.80 -11.65 -13.50
C ALA A 34 6.81 -11.97 -14.62
N GLU A 35 6.34 -12.53 -15.73
CA GLU A 35 7.20 -12.68 -16.91
C GLU A 35 7.73 -11.30 -17.32
N ALA A 36 9.06 -11.20 -17.41
CA ALA A 36 9.72 -10.03 -17.97
C ALA A 36 9.37 -9.96 -19.46
N THR A 37 8.25 -9.32 -19.79
CA THR A 37 7.93 -8.98 -21.18
C THR A 37 9.11 -8.21 -21.75
N ARG A 38 9.65 -8.69 -22.87
CA ARG A 38 10.69 -8.00 -23.62
C ARG A 38 10.11 -6.74 -24.30
N SER A 39 9.66 -5.74 -23.54
CA SER A 39 9.40 -4.39 -24.04
C SER A 39 10.60 -3.50 -23.77
N GLY A 40 11.76 -3.97 -24.23
CA GLY A 40 12.92 -3.12 -24.43
C GLY A 40 12.62 -2.14 -25.55
N GLY A 41 12.50 -0.86 -25.22
CA GLY A 41 12.70 0.22 -26.18
C GLY A 41 11.77 1.42 -26.02
N ARG A 42 12.17 2.37 -25.16
CA ARG A 42 11.88 3.81 -25.33
C ARG A 42 10.56 4.39 -24.81
N ILE A 43 9.60 3.62 -24.28
CA ILE A 43 8.32 4.17 -23.77
C ILE A 43 8.26 4.37 -22.24
N ALA A 44 9.20 3.79 -21.48
CA ALA A 44 9.22 3.89 -20.01
C ALA A 44 10.24 4.89 -19.46
N ALA A 45 10.67 5.88 -20.25
CA ALA A 45 11.37 7.02 -19.68
C ALA A 45 10.31 7.88 -18.99
N TYR A 46 10.26 7.85 -17.67
CA TYR A 46 9.40 8.71 -16.87
C TYR A 46 9.56 10.17 -17.33
N ASN A 47 8.54 10.70 -17.98
CA ASN A 47 8.49 12.08 -18.43
C ASN A 47 7.65 12.87 -17.43
N ALA A 48 8.32 13.56 -16.50
CA ALA A 48 7.66 14.37 -15.48
C ALA A 48 6.81 15.49 -16.10
N GLU A 49 7.19 16.01 -17.27
CA GLU A 49 6.46 17.08 -17.97
C GLU A 49 5.14 16.58 -18.57
N ASP A 50 5.10 15.32 -19.05
CA ASP A 50 3.88 14.70 -19.59
C ASP A 50 2.89 14.30 -18.48
N SER A 51 3.38 14.09 -17.25
CA SER A 51 2.54 13.81 -16.09
C SER A 51 1.68 15.00 -15.63
N TRP A 52 2.03 16.23 -16.03
CA TRP A 52 1.27 17.45 -15.70
C TRP A 52 -0.12 17.50 -16.33
N VAL A 53 -0.36 16.75 -17.41
CA VAL A 53 -1.65 16.71 -18.10
C VAL A 53 -2.74 16.04 -17.24
N PHE A 54 -2.37 15.21 -16.26
CA PHE A 54 -3.32 14.49 -15.40
C PHE A 54 -3.67 15.20 -14.09
N TYR A 55 -2.95 16.26 -13.73
CA TYR A 55 -3.19 16.99 -12.48
C TYR A 55 -4.28 18.06 -12.59
N SER A 56 -4.90 18.25 -13.77
CA SER A 56 -5.97 19.23 -13.95
C SER A 56 -7.17 18.97 -13.04
N CYS A 57 -7.54 17.70 -12.83
CA CYS A 57 -8.63 17.33 -11.93
C CYS A 57 -8.24 17.55 -10.46
N LEU A 58 -7.02 17.17 -10.07
CA LEU A 58 -6.53 17.34 -8.70
C LEU A 58 -6.38 18.83 -8.33
N ALA A 59 -5.92 19.67 -9.25
CA ALA A 59 -5.80 21.11 -9.04
C ALA A 59 -7.17 21.78 -8.87
N LEU A 60 -8.16 21.40 -9.68
CA LEU A 60 -9.55 21.83 -9.53
C LEU A 60 -10.15 21.40 -8.18
N ASP A 61 -9.90 20.16 -7.76
CA ASP A 61 -10.39 19.63 -6.48
C ASP A 61 -9.73 20.33 -5.28
N LEU A 62 -8.49 20.83 -5.43
CA LEU A 62 -7.76 21.56 -4.39
C LEU A 62 -7.93 23.09 -4.46
N GLY A 63 -8.57 23.62 -5.50
CA GLY A 63 -8.84 25.06 -5.66
C GLY A 63 -7.58 25.92 -5.86
N LEU A 64 -6.54 25.37 -6.49
CA LEU A 64 -5.28 26.05 -6.82
C LEU A 64 -5.31 26.70 -8.21
#